data_AF-A0A9D2EKN3-F1
#
_entry.id   AF-A0A9D2EKN3-F1
#
_cell.length_a   1.000
_cell.length_b   1.000
_cell.length_c   1.000
_cell.angle_alpha   90.00
_cell.angle_beta   90.00
_cell.angle_gamma   90.00
#
_symmetry.space_group_name_H-M   'P 1'
#
loop_
_entity.id
_entity.type
_entity.pdbx_description
1 polymer ?
#
loop_
_entity_poly.entity_id
_entity_poly.type
_entity_poly.pdbx_seq_one_letter_code
_entity_poly.pdbx_strand_id
1 'polypeptide(L)'
;MDNEKNSMNKEGKDTAVRPGGDVESIIQQLMGIDSMFQDFINAESEGMIICENCYDNVFDDDENICTLEEDGVEHRFCCSECMEEWKKWKEQETGRHA
;
A
#
# COMPACT_ATOMS: atom_id res chain seq x y z
N MET A 1 22.14 -38.31 53.78
CA MET A 1 22.07 -38.20 52.30
C MET A 1 20.83 -38.99 51.96
N ASP A 2 19.71 -38.29 51.90
CA ASP A 2 18.39 -38.90 51.84
C ASP A 2 17.72 -38.41 50.57
N ASN A 3 17.44 -39.40 49.74
CA ASN A 3 17.27 -39.35 48.31
C ASN A 3 15.81 -38.99 48.01
N GLU A 4 15.57 -37.76 47.56
CA GLU A 4 14.28 -37.35 46.98
C GLU A 4 14.02 -38.20 45.72
N LYS A 5 13.04 -39.10 45.79
CA LYS A 5 12.40 -39.67 44.61
C LYS A 5 10.90 -39.39 44.67
N ASN A 6 10.57 -38.20 44.20
CA ASN A 6 9.23 -37.85 43.76
C ASN A 6 9.05 -38.40 42.33
N SER A 7 8.32 -39.51 42.17
CA SER A 7 7.87 -39.97 40.85
C SER A 7 6.35 -39.87 40.80
N MET A 8 5.88 -38.64 40.55
CA MET A 8 4.52 -38.33 40.15
C MET A 8 4.22 -38.97 38.79
N ASN A 9 3.06 -39.63 38.74
CA ASN A 9 2.40 -40.15 37.55
C ASN A 9 2.44 -39.13 36.40
N LYS A 10 2.95 -39.56 35.25
CA LYS A 10 2.67 -38.94 33.95
C LYS A 10 2.00 -39.99 33.05
N GLU A 11 0.69 -40.12 33.18
CA GLU A 11 -0.15 -40.44 32.02
C GLU A 11 -0.23 -39.15 31.17
N GLY A 12 0.89 -38.85 30.52
CA GLY A 12 0.95 -37.83 29.48
C GLY A 12 0.58 -38.50 28.18
N LYS A 13 -0.58 -38.14 27.66
CA LYS A 13 -1.08 -38.51 26.33
C LYS A 13 0.00 -38.19 25.30
N ASP A 14 0.80 -39.17 24.90
CA ASP A 14 1.76 -39.07 23.79
C ASP A 14 0.98 -39.00 22.47
N THR A 15 0.34 -37.85 22.21
CA THR A 15 0.04 -37.46 20.84
C THR A 15 1.36 -37.06 20.20
N ALA A 16 1.97 -38.04 19.53
CA ALA A 16 3.10 -37.83 18.64
C ALA A 16 2.82 -36.61 17.74
N VAL A 17 3.55 -35.51 17.98
CA VAL A 17 3.57 -34.34 17.10
C VAL A 17 4.17 -34.83 15.77
N ARG A 18 3.30 -35.01 14.78
CA ARG A 18 3.74 -35.33 13.41
C ARG A 18 4.45 -34.09 12.84
N PRO A 19 5.61 -34.23 12.19
CA PRO A 19 6.22 -33.15 11.43
C PRO A 19 5.47 -33.03 10.09
N GLY A 20 4.25 -32.52 10.15
CA GLY A 20 3.57 -31.93 9.01
C GLY A 20 3.35 -30.49 9.40
N GLY A 21 4.21 -29.59 8.90
CA GLY A 21 4.04 -28.16 9.14
C GLY A 21 2.61 -27.79 8.77
N ASP A 22 1.90 -27.20 9.72
CA ASP A 22 0.51 -26.80 9.55
C ASP A 22 0.46 -25.79 8.41
N VAL A 23 0.17 -26.29 7.21
CA VAL A 23 0.12 -25.51 5.97
C VAL A 23 -0.89 -24.39 6.11
N GLU A 24 -1.95 -24.61 6.89
CA GLU A 24 -2.99 -23.61 7.16
C GLU A 24 -2.45 -22.48 8.04
N SER A 25 -1.68 -22.79 9.09
CA SER A 25 -0.98 -21.78 9.89
C SER A 25 0.08 -21.02 9.09
N ILE A 26 0.78 -21.66 8.16
CA ILE A 26 1.77 -20.99 7.29
C ILE A 26 1.05 -20.06 6.29
N ILE A 27 -0.07 -20.50 5.71
CA ILE A 27 -0.90 -19.67 4.82
C ILE A 27 -1.44 -18.45 5.56
N GLN A 28 -1.94 -18.61 6.79
CA GLN A 28 -2.43 -17.48 7.59
C GLN A 28 -1.32 -16.46 7.92
N GLN A 29 -0.09 -16.93 8.18
CA GLN A 29 1.07 -16.04 8.38
C GLN A 29 1.43 -15.28 7.09
N LEU A 30 1.39 -15.93 5.92
CA LEU A 30 1.65 -15.29 4.63
C LEU A 30 0.57 -14.25 4.27
N MET A 31 -0.71 -14.56 4.52
CA MET A 31 -1.80 -13.59 4.32
C MET A 31 -1.69 -12.38 5.25
N GLY A 32 -1.21 -12.57 6.49
CA GLY A 32 -0.90 -11.48 7.41
C GLY A 32 0.23 -10.57 6.90
N ILE A 33 1.22 -11.15 6.23
CA ILE A 33 2.33 -10.40 5.61
C ILE A 33 1.84 -9.57 4.42
N ASP A 34 1.01 -10.14 3.54
CA ASP A 34 0.44 -9.41 2.39
C ASP A 34 -0.39 -8.19 2.83
N SER A 35 -1.15 -8.31 3.92
CA SER A 35 -1.89 -7.19 4.51
C SER A 35 -0.96 -6.06 4.97
N MET A 36 0.16 -6.39 5.59
CA MET A 36 1.13 -5.38 6.07
C MET A 36 1.84 -4.67 4.92
N PHE A 37 2.11 -5.37 3.80
CA PHE A 37 2.65 -4.74 2.60
C PHE A 37 1.63 -3.78 1.96
N GLN A 38 0.35 -4.14 1.95
CA GLN A 38 -0.68 -3.26 1.41
C GLN A 38 -0.86 -2.01 2.29
N ASP A 39 -0.80 -2.15 3.61
CA ASP A 39 -0.82 -1.03 4.55
C ASP A 39 0.41 -0.13 4.40
N PHE A 40 1.59 -0.71 4.13
CA PHE A 40 2.81 0.04 3.83
C PHE A 40 2.70 0.82 2.51
N ILE A 41 2.18 0.20 1.45
CA ILE A 41 1.96 0.86 0.16
C ILE A 41 0.93 1.99 0.31
N ASN A 42 -0.15 1.77 1.05
CA ASN A 42 -1.15 2.81 1.32
C ASN A 42 -0.54 3.96 2.14
N ALA A 43 0.27 3.66 3.16
CA ALA A 43 0.97 4.69 3.94
C ALA A 43 2.04 5.46 3.13
N GLU A 44 2.72 4.81 2.17
CA GLU A 44 3.69 5.48 1.27
C GLU A 44 3.01 6.29 0.15
N SER A 45 1.75 6.01 -0.17
CA SER A 45 0.96 6.70 -1.20
C SER A 45 -0.03 7.73 -0.66
N GLU A 46 -0.26 7.75 0.65
CA GLU A 46 -1.00 8.82 1.32
C GLU A 46 -0.28 10.16 1.09
N GLY A 47 -0.95 11.07 0.36
CA GLY A 47 -0.37 12.36 -0.01
C GLY A 47 0.52 12.31 -1.26
N MET A 48 0.51 11.24 -2.06
CA MET A 48 1.16 11.24 -3.37
C MET A 48 0.16 11.62 -4.47
N ILE A 49 0.55 12.55 -5.32
CA ILE A 49 -0.18 13.03 -6.49
C ILE A 49 0.64 12.68 -7.73
N ILE A 50 -0.07 12.26 -8.80
CA ILE A 50 0.54 12.08 -10.12
C ILE A 50 0.19 13.32 -10.94
N CYS A 51 1.21 14.03 -11.45
CA CYS A 51 1.01 15.18 -12.32
C CYS A 51 0.37 14.75 -13.65
N GLU A 52 -0.75 15.36 -14.05
CA GLU A 52 -1.45 14.96 -15.28
C GLU A 52 -0.73 15.35 -16.59
N ASN A 53 0.27 16.23 -16.54
CA ASN A 53 1.06 16.60 -17.70
C ASN A 53 2.30 15.70 -17.88
N CYS A 54 3.14 15.59 -16.85
CA CYS A 54 4.42 14.89 -16.93
C CYS A 54 4.41 13.46 -16.36
N TYR A 55 3.34 13.06 -15.67
CA TYR A 55 3.20 11.76 -15.00
C TYR A 55 4.24 11.48 -13.90
N ASP A 56 4.92 12.52 -13.39
CA ASP A 56 5.79 12.40 -12.23
C ASP A 56 4.97 12.32 -10.94
N ASN A 57 5.51 11.57 -9.97
CA ASN A 57 4.99 11.51 -8.61
C ASN A 57 5.48 12.73 -7.83
N VAL A 58 4.56 13.44 -7.21
CA VAL A 58 4.81 14.58 -6.33
C VAL A 58 4.03 14.41 -5.05
N PHE A 59 4.49 15.01 -3.96
CA PHE A 59 3.80 14.93 -2.69
C PHE A 59 2.86 16.14 -2.52
N ASP A 60 1.71 15.93 -1.90
CA ASP A 60 0.65 16.91 -1.68
C ASP A 60 1.07 18.01 -0.68
N ASP A 61 2.21 17.83 0.00
CA ASP A 61 2.85 18.84 0.85
C ASP A 61 3.79 19.78 0.09
N ASP A 62 4.05 19.55 -1.20
CA ASP A 62 4.79 20.51 -2.02
C ASP A 62 3.95 21.78 -2.24
N GLU A 63 4.45 22.93 -1.77
CA GLU A 63 3.79 24.24 -1.92
C GLU A 63 3.53 24.66 -3.39
N ASN A 64 4.03 23.88 -4.35
CA ASN A 64 3.93 24.14 -5.79
C ASN A 64 2.85 23.32 -6.51
N ILE A 65 2.10 22.46 -5.81
CA ILE A 65 0.98 21.73 -6.42
C ILE A 65 -0.07 22.72 -6.92
N CYS A 66 -0.37 22.64 -8.21
CA CYS A 66 -1.35 23.49 -8.86
C CYS A 66 -2.59 22.65 -9.19
N THR A 67 -3.77 23.13 -8.80
CA THR A 67 -5.06 22.44 -8.99
C THR A 67 -5.94 23.21 -9.96
N LEU A 68 -6.66 22.50 -10.84
CA LEU A 68 -7.61 23.06 -11.80
C LEU A 68 -8.91 22.25 -11.77
N GLU A 69 -10.05 22.89 -11.56
CA GLU A 69 -11.37 22.24 -11.65
C GLU A 69 -12.00 22.54 -13.02
N GLU A 70 -12.24 21.51 -13.83
CA GLU A 70 -12.93 21.61 -15.12
C GLU A 70 -13.97 20.49 -15.25
N ASP A 71 -15.20 20.83 -15.66
CA ASP A 71 -16.32 19.88 -15.82
C ASP A 71 -16.62 19.01 -14.58
N GLY A 72 -16.31 19.51 -13.38
CA GLY A 72 -16.48 18.79 -12.11
C GLY A 72 -15.39 17.73 -11.85
N VAL A 73 -14.31 17.75 -12.64
CA VAL A 73 -13.10 16.95 -12.44
C VAL A 73 -12.00 17.86 -11.90
N GLU A 74 -11.39 17.45 -10.79
CA GLU A 74 -10.22 18.12 -10.22
C GLU A 74 -8.95 17.55 -10.86
N HIS A 75 -8.23 18.41 -11.58
CA HIS A 75 -6.95 18.11 -12.20
C HIS A 75 -5.80 18.64 -11.37
N ARG A 76 -4.73 17.85 -11.20
CA ARG A 76 -3.56 18.21 -10.35
C ARG A 76 -2.26 18.18 -11.13
N PHE A 77 -1.40 19.16 -10.83
CA PHE A 77 -0.13 19.37 -11.54
C PHE A 77 1.00 19.66 -10.55
N CYS A 78 2.20 19.17 -10.85
CA CYS A 78 3.39 19.41 -10.04
C CYS A 78 3.87 20.87 -10.04
N CYS A 79 3.47 21.65 -11.05
CA CYS A 79 3.81 23.06 -11.18
C CYS A 79 2.85 23.78 -12.15
N SER A 80 2.93 25.11 -12.17
CA SER A 80 2.11 25.95 -13.06
C SER A 80 2.43 25.74 -14.54
N GLU A 81 3.70 25.47 -14.88
CA GLU A 81 4.10 25.21 -16.27
C GLU A 81 3.40 23.96 -16.82
N CYS A 82 3.37 22.88 -16.03
CA CYS A 82 2.65 21.65 -16.38
C CYS A 82 1.15 21.88 -16.57
N MET A 83 0.52 22.68 -15.70
CA MET A 83 -0.89 23.05 -15.86
C MET A 83 -1.12 23.84 -17.17
N GLU A 84 -0.27 24.81 -17.49
CA GLU A 84 -0.42 25.62 -18.70
C GLU A 84 -0.21 24.81 -19.99
N GLU A 85 0.77 23.90 -20.01
CA GLU A 85 1.00 22.99 -21.14
C GLU A 85 -0.20 22.09 -21.38
N TRP A 86 -0.75 21.51 -20.30
CA TRP A 86 -1.92 20.68 -20.36
C TRP A 86 -3.16 21.44 -20.87
N LYS A 87 -3.38 22.67 -20.39
CA LYS A 87 -4.46 23.55 -20.89
C LYS A 87 -4.32 23.82 -22.39
N LYS A 88 -3.12 24.17 -22.85
CA LYS A 88 -2.86 24.41 -24.29
C LYS A 88 -3.11 23.16 -25.13
N TRP A 89 -2.73 21.99 -24.62
CA TRP A 89 -3.00 20.72 -25.31
C TRP A 89 -4.52 20.44 -25.38
N LYS A 90 -5.24 20.63 -24.27
CA LYS A 90 -6.71 20.46 -24.21
C LYS A 90 -7.46 21.38 -25.16
N GLU A 91 -7.09 22.66 -25.23
CA GLU A 91 -7.68 23.63 -26.16
C GLU A 91 -7.44 23.23 -27.63
N GLN A 92 -6.27 22.70 -27.95
CA GLN A 92 -5.97 22.21 -29.30
C GLN A 92 -6.73 20.93 -29.63
N GLU A 93 -6.91 20.02 -28.67
CA GLU A 93 -7.65 18.77 -28.88
C GLU A 93 -9.15 19.05 -29.07
N THR A 94 -9.74 19.86 -28.20
CA THR A 94 -11.15 20.29 -28.33
C THR A 94 -11.42 21.08 -29.60
N GLY A 95 -10.49 21.97 -30.00
CA GLY A 95 -10.58 22.71 -31.26
C GLY A 95 -10.37 21.86 -32.53
N ARG A 96 -9.76 20.68 -32.43
CA ARG A 96 -9.62 19.72 -33.54
C ARG A 96 -10.84 18.83 -33.73
N HIS A 97 -11.72 18.75 -32.73
CA HIS A 97 -12.90 17.89 -32.72
C HIS A 97 -14.24 18.66 -32.78
N ALA A 98 -14.20 19.99 -32.91
CA ALA A 98 -15.36 20.86 -33.19
C ALA A 98 -15.58 21.04 -34.70
#